data_AF-A0A2H6MV42-F1
#
_entry.id   AF-A0A2H6MV42-F1
#
_cell.length_a   1.000
_cell.length_b   1.000
_cell.length_c   1.000
_cell.angle_alpha   90.00
_cell.angle_beta   90.00
_cell.angle_gamma   90.00
#
_symmetry.space_group_name_H-M   'P 1'
#
loop_
_entity.id
_entity.type
_entity.pdbx_description
1 polymer ?
#
loop_
_entity_poly.entity_id
_entity_poly.type
_entity_poly.pdbx_seq_one_letter_code
_entity_poly.pdbx_strand_id
1 'polypeptide(L)'
;PGGGFFSGVLTALTCVAVVLLGYHWSSRESEDGLLVHKPVAKWTAEEVAHWLGQLGPWTSLYRERFLQERVNGRLLLTLTDEELRQAPYQVGNGSHRKAIAMELERVKMLGVKPPQNLWEYKAVQPGRSLFLLYALKSSPRLTMLYLYLSDYSDTFLPFMHTVCPVSEAQELEDVIAKLHDHKEPVWKQWREFLVKFAFLPYQLLAEFAWDWLEIHYWTSRFIIVNAMLLSVLELFSFWRLWSRRELKRIPYRMWSHFWKMSTQGFLMAIFWPVIPHFACNCLFYWALYFNPIINIDLVVKEVRR
;
A
#
# COMPACT_ATOMS: atom_id res chain seq x y z
N PRO A 1 -26.07 35.64 3.70
CA PRO A 1 -25.54 35.78 2.31
C PRO A 1 -24.10 35.26 2.12
N GLY A 2 -23.17 35.44 3.07
CA GLY A 2 -21.76 35.06 2.89
C GLY A 2 -21.41 33.57 3.04
N GLY A 3 -22.20 32.78 3.78
CA GLY A 3 -21.89 31.35 4.02
C GLY A 3 -22.02 30.44 2.79
N GLY A 4 -22.96 30.75 1.87
CA GLY A 4 -23.15 29.97 0.65
C GLY A 4 -22.06 30.20 -0.40
N PHE A 5 -21.60 31.45 -0.54
CA PHE A 5 -20.50 31.80 -1.44
C PHE A 5 -19.18 31.19 -0.98
N PHE A 6 -18.86 31.28 0.32
CA PHE A 6 -17.64 30.71 0.87
C PHE A 6 -17.62 29.17 0.80
N SER A 7 -18.77 28.54 1.06
CA SER A 7 -18.95 27.10 0.88
C SER A 7 -18.78 26.70 -0.60
N GLY A 8 -19.40 27.43 -1.52
CA GLY A 8 -19.28 27.21 -2.96
C GLY A 8 -17.83 27.32 -3.46
N VAL A 9 -17.13 28.38 -3.07
CA VAL A 9 -15.71 28.58 -3.43
C VAL A 9 -14.83 27.46 -2.87
N LEU A 10 -15.03 27.06 -1.62
CA LEU A 10 -14.28 25.95 -1.03
C LEU A 10 -14.56 24.64 -1.77
N THR A 11 -15.81 24.34 -2.11
CA THR A 11 -16.16 23.13 -2.89
C THR A 11 -15.59 23.15 -4.31
N ALA A 12 -15.53 24.32 -4.94
CA ALA A 12 -14.92 24.46 -6.26
C ALA A 12 -13.40 24.27 -6.18
N LEU A 13 -12.74 24.88 -5.19
CA LEU A 13 -11.30 24.74 -4.99
C LEU A 13 -10.90 23.31 -4.63
N THR A 14 -11.67 22.60 -3.81
CA THR A 14 -11.40 21.18 -3.51
C THR A 14 -11.58 20.32 -4.76
N CYS A 15 -12.63 20.55 -5.55
CA CYS A 15 -12.84 19.86 -6.82
C CYS A 15 -11.68 20.10 -7.80
N VAL A 16 -11.28 21.36 -8.00
CA VAL A 16 -10.14 21.72 -8.86
C VAL A 16 -8.84 21.10 -8.34
N ALA A 17 -8.58 21.16 -7.03
CA ALA A 17 -7.39 20.55 -6.45
C ALA A 17 -7.35 19.03 -6.71
N VAL A 18 -8.48 18.33 -6.60
CA VAL A 18 -8.57 16.89 -6.83
C VAL A 18 -8.39 16.55 -8.30
N VAL A 19 -8.96 17.35 -9.21
CA VAL A 19 -8.75 17.19 -10.64
C VAL A 19 -7.29 17.43 -11.01
N LEU A 20 -6.65 18.45 -10.45
CA LEU A 20 -5.23 18.74 -10.68
C LEU A 20 -4.33 17.64 -10.11
N LEU A 21 -4.61 17.15 -8.89
CA LEU A 21 -3.90 16.01 -8.31
C LEU A 21 -4.08 14.75 -9.15
N GLY A 22 -5.31 14.46 -9.56
CA GLY A 22 -5.63 13.33 -10.42
C GLY A 22 -4.90 13.41 -11.76
N TYR A 23 -4.88 14.58 -12.40
CA TYR A 23 -4.21 14.78 -13.67
C TYR A 23 -2.68 14.73 -13.56
N HIS A 24 -2.10 15.47 -12.62
CA HIS A 24 -0.65 15.57 -12.44
C HIS A 24 -0.04 14.25 -11.95
N TRP A 25 -0.74 13.52 -11.07
CA TRP A 25 -0.23 12.26 -10.56
C TRP A 25 -0.51 11.09 -11.50
N SER A 26 -1.64 11.10 -12.21
CA SER A 26 -1.92 10.08 -13.24
C SER A 26 -0.97 10.18 -14.43
N SER A 27 -0.55 11.40 -14.81
CA SER A 27 0.46 11.59 -15.86
C SER A 27 1.84 11.11 -15.41
N ARG A 28 2.20 11.32 -14.15
CA ARG A 28 3.47 10.85 -13.58
C ARG A 28 3.49 9.32 -13.33
N GLU A 29 2.37 8.73 -12.90
CA GLU A 29 2.18 7.27 -12.81
C GLU A 29 2.37 6.56 -14.15
N SER A 30 2.08 7.23 -15.26
CA SER A 30 2.30 6.69 -16.62
C SER A 30 3.78 6.51 -16.96
N GLU A 31 4.69 7.30 -16.37
CA GLU A 31 6.12 7.26 -16.67
C GLU A 31 6.84 6.22 -15.78
N ASP A 32 6.54 6.18 -14.48
CA ASP A 32 7.14 5.23 -13.53
C ASP A 32 6.48 3.83 -13.55
N GLY A 33 5.20 3.75 -13.96
CA GLY A 33 4.41 2.51 -14.03
C GLY A 33 4.62 1.66 -15.27
N LEU A 34 5.50 2.07 -16.19
CA LEU A 34 5.66 1.37 -17.48
C LEU A 34 6.18 -0.07 -17.29
N LEU A 35 7.10 -0.29 -16.35
CA LEU A 35 7.75 -1.59 -16.15
C LEU A 35 6.88 -2.64 -15.43
N VAL A 36 5.92 -2.20 -14.62
CA VAL A 36 5.03 -3.12 -13.89
C VAL A 36 3.95 -3.72 -14.79
N HIS A 37 3.65 -3.08 -15.92
CA HIS A 37 2.74 -3.59 -16.94
C HIS A 37 3.44 -4.20 -18.15
N LYS A 38 4.70 -3.80 -18.41
CA LYS A 38 5.46 -4.25 -19.57
C LYS A 38 6.17 -5.57 -19.29
N PRO A 39 5.94 -6.63 -20.10
CA PRO A 39 6.67 -7.88 -19.96
C PRO A 39 8.17 -7.68 -20.06
N VAL A 40 8.93 -8.40 -19.23
CA VAL A 40 10.39 -8.26 -19.11
C VAL A 40 11.07 -8.47 -20.46
N ALA A 41 10.63 -9.45 -21.25
CA ALA A 41 11.17 -9.73 -22.57
C ALA A 41 11.04 -8.56 -23.58
N LYS A 42 10.26 -7.51 -23.26
CA LYS A 42 10.10 -6.30 -24.08
C LYS A 42 10.90 -5.10 -23.52
N TRP A 43 11.62 -5.26 -22.42
CA TRP A 43 12.36 -4.16 -21.81
C TRP A 43 13.53 -3.70 -22.69
N THR A 44 13.72 -2.39 -22.78
CA THR A 44 14.88 -1.76 -23.43
C THR A 44 16.09 -1.76 -22.48
N ALA A 45 17.28 -1.44 -22.98
CA ALA A 45 18.47 -1.34 -22.14
C ALA A 45 18.35 -0.24 -21.07
N GLU A 46 17.71 0.88 -21.41
CA GLU A 46 17.45 1.98 -20.48
C GLU A 46 16.50 1.57 -19.35
N GLU A 47 15.45 0.83 -19.70
CA GLU A 47 14.47 0.28 -18.75
C GLU A 47 15.08 -0.75 -17.81
N VAL A 48 15.97 -1.62 -18.33
CA VAL A 48 16.74 -2.57 -17.52
C VAL A 48 17.68 -1.82 -16.57
N ALA A 49 18.38 -0.80 -17.06
CA ALA A 49 19.25 0.03 -16.22
C ALA A 49 18.47 0.83 -15.16
N HIS A 50 17.25 1.26 -15.48
CA HIS A 50 16.34 1.90 -14.54
C HIS A 50 15.88 0.93 -13.45
N TRP A 51 15.41 -0.26 -13.83
CA TRP A 51 15.06 -1.34 -12.88
C TRP A 51 16.24 -1.69 -11.96
N LEU A 52 17.44 -1.83 -12.52
CA LEU A 52 18.65 -2.09 -11.75
C LEU A 52 18.90 -0.95 -10.74
N GLY A 53 18.73 0.31 -11.16
CA GLY A 53 18.82 1.48 -10.30
C GLY A 53 17.92 1.44 -9.06
N GLN A 54 16.77 0.75 -9.15
CA GLN A 54 15.79 0.65 -8.07
C GLN A 54 16.18 -0.37 -6.99
N LEU A 55 17.17 -1.24 -7.21
CA LEU A 55 17.65 -2.19 -6.18
C LEU A 55 18.47 -1.50 -5.08
N GLY A 56 18.90 -0.26 -5.32
CA GLY A 56 19.54 0.58 -4.33
C GLY A 56 20.71 1.40 -4.87
N PRO A 57 21.26 2.34 -4.07
CA PRO A 57 22.29 3.28 -4.52
C PRO A 57 23.58 2.62 -5.04
N TRP A 58 23.90 1.43 -4.53
CA TRP A 58 25.08 0.64 -4.88
C TRP A 58 25.08 0.16 -6.34
N THR A 59 23.92 0.15 -7.01
CA THR A 59 23.77 -0.29 -8.40
C THR A 59 24.34 0.71 -9.41
N SER A 60 24.58 1.96 -8.99
CA SER A 60 25.26 2.98 -9.80
C SER A 60 26.61 2.52 -10.32
N LEU A 61 27.30 1.62 -9.60
CA LEU A 61 28.59 1.02 -9.98
C LEU A 61 28.51 0.11 -11.22
N TYR A 62 27.34 -0.44 -11.52
CA TYR A 62 27.13 -1.44 -12.58
C TYR A 62 26.20 -0.94 -13.69
N ARG A 63 25.34 0.03 -13.38
CA ARG A 63 24.32 0.57 -14.29
C ARG A 63 24.88 0.95 -15.66
N GLU A 64 26.02 1.64 -15.67
CA GLU A 64 26.66 2.07 -16.92
C GLU A 64 27.15 0.90 -17.76
N ARG A 65 27.66 -0.18 -17.14
CA ARG A 65 28.10 -1.39 -17.85
C ARG A 65 26.92 -2.09 -18.52
N PHE A 66 25.78 -2.17 -17.83
CA PHE A 66 24.55 -2.74 -18.40
C PHE A 66 24.04 -1.92 -19.60
N LEU A 67 24.18 -0.60 -19.56
CA LEU A 67 23.85 0.28 -20.68
C LEU A 67 24.82 0.12 -21.86
N GLN A 68 26.13 0.08 -21.59
CA GLN A 68 27.16 -0.10 -22.61
C GLN A 68 27.01 -1.43 -23.36
N GLU A 69 26.72 -2.50 -22.62
CA GLU A 69 26.46 -3.84 -23.16
C GLU A 69 25.06 -3.99 -23.76
N ARG A 70 24.26 -2.92 -23.74
CA ARG A 70 22.89 -2.86 -24.27
C ARG A 70 22.02 -4.00 -23.75
N VAL A 71 22.15 -4.31 -22.46
CA VAL A 71 21.41 -5.38 -21.81
C VAL A 71 19.91 -5.08 -21.85
N ASN A 72 19.23 -5.68 -22.82
CA ASN A 72 17.79 -5.60 -22.94
C ASN A 72 17.12 -6.71 -22.12
N GLY A 73 15.80 -6.66 -22.01
CA GLY A 73 15.07 -7.59 -21.18
C GLY A 73 15.16 -9.06 -21.59
N ARG A 74 15.41 -9.37 -22.87
CA ARG A 74 15.64 -10.76 -23.30
C ARG A 74 16.99 -11.27 -22.83
N LEU A 75 18.03 -10.45 -22.94
CA LEU A 75 19.35 -10.79 -22.43
C LEU A 75 19.32 -10.88 -20.89
N LEU A 76 18.61 -9.98 -20.24
CA LEU A 76 18.42 -10.00 -18.79
C LEU A 76 17.86 -11.35 -18.31
N LEU A 77 16.87 -11.91 -19.01
CA LEU A 77 16.26 -13.20 -18.67
C LEU A 77 17.21 -14.40 -18.88
N THR A 78 18.29 -14.26 -19.64
CA THR A 78 19.29 -15.34 -19.80
C THR A 78 20.45 -15.20 -18.83
N LEU A 79 20.62 -14.05 -18.17
CA LEU A 79 21.75 -13.81 -17.28
C LEU A 79 21.79 -14.81 -16.12
N THR A 80 22.99 -15.34 -15.89
CA THR A 80 23.33 -16.23 -14.78
C THR A 80 24.29 -15.56 -13.80
N ASP A 81 24.44 -16.11 -12.59
CA ASP A 81 25.39 -15.58 -11.59
C ASP A 81 26.83 -15.55 -12.11
N GLU A 82 27.21 -16.57 -12.88
CA GLU A 82 28.55 -16.66 -13.48
C GLU A 82 28.78 -15.58 -14.54
N GLU A 83 27.78 -15.31 -15.39
CA GLU A 83 27.87 -14.22 -16.36
C GLU A 83 27.98 -12.86 -15.67
N LEU A 84 27.21 -12.61 -14.61
CA LEU A 84 27.29 -11.37 -13.83
C LEU A 84 28.68 -11.17 -13.19
N ARG A 85 29.35 -12.26 -12.82
CA ARG A 85 30.69 -12.22 -12.20
C ARG A 85 31.78 -11.88 -13.21
N GLN A 86 31.67 -12.37 -14.44
CA GLN A 86 32.69 -12.23 -15.47
C GLN A 86 32.60 -10.88 -16.22
N ALA A 87 33.58 -10.58 -17.06
CA ALA A 87 33.45 -9.49 -18.02
C ALA A 87 32.29 -9.80 -18.98
N PRO A 88 31.46 -8.80 -19.34
CA PRO A 88 31.66 -7.35 -19.18
C PRO A 88 31.10 -6.73 -17.87
N TYR A 89 30.26 -7.45 -17.12
CA TYR A 89 29.53 -6.88 -15.97
C TYR A 89 30.40 -6.73 -14.71
N GLN A 90 31.29 -7.70 -14.47
CA GLN A 90 32.29 -7.69 -13.38
C GLN A 90 31.69 -7.33 -12.01
N VAL A 91 30.55 -7.94 -11.66
CA VAL A 91 29.93 -7.79 -10.33
C VAL A 91 30.71 -8.67 -9.36
N GLY A 92 31.88 -8.21 -8.91
CA GLY A 92 32.76 -8.97 -8.02
C GLY A 92 32.18 -9.19 -6.61
N ASN A 93 31.35 -8.28 -6.13
CA ASN A 93 30.75 -8.35 -4.80
C ASN A 93 29.65 -9.43 -4.75
N GLY A 94 29.85 -10.46 -3.92
CA GLY A 94 28.91 -11.57 -3.76
C GLY A 94 27.53 -11.15 -3.24
N SER A 95 27.45 -10.15 -2.35
CA SER A 95 26.17 -9.65 -1.84
C SER A 95 25.37 -8.92 -2.93
N HIS A 96 26.05 -8.12 -3.75
CA HIS A 96 25.42 -7.43 -4.89
C HIS A 96 24.93 -8.43 -5.93
N ARG A 97 25.76 -9.44 -6.28
CA ARG A 97 25.33 -10.50 -7.21
C ARG A 97 24.12 -11.25 -6.69
N LYS A 98 24.15 -11.67 -5.42
CA LYS A 98 23.02 -12.36 -4.80
C LYS A 98 21.74 -11.52 -4.85
N ALA A 99 21.82 -10.22 -4.57
CA ALA A 99 20.67 -9.31 -4.65
C ALA A 99 20.13 -9.17 -6.08
N ILE A 100 21.01 -9.00 -7.08
CA ILE A 100 20.62 -8.93 -8.51
C ILE A 100 19.98 -10.25 -8.94
N ALA A 101 20.61 -11.39 -8.62
CA ALA A 101 20.13 -12.72 -8.99
C ALA A 101 18.76 -13.01 -8.35
N MET A 102 18.56 -12.65 -7.08
CA MET A 102 17.28 -12.82 -6.39
C MET A 102 16.16 -12.02 -7.05
N GLU A 103 16.37 -10.73 -7.33
CA GLU A 103 15.31 -9.93 -7.99
C GLU A 103 15.13 -10.36 -9.45
N LEU A 104 16.19 -10.82 -10.11
CA LEU A 104 16.10 -11.36 -11.47
C LEU A 104 15.22 -12.62 -11.51
N GLU A 105 15.40 -13.56 -10.58
CA GLU A 105 14.53 -14.73 -10.47
C GLU A 105 13.08 -14.33 -10.16
N ARG A 106 12.86 -13.31 -9.31
CA ARG A 106 11.52 -12.78 -9.04
C ARG A 106 10.84 -12.25 -10.30
N VAL A 107 11.58 -11.46 -11.08
CA VAL A 107 11.12 -10.87 -12.34
C VAL A 107 10.95 -11.93 -13.43
N LYS A 108 11.75 -12.99 -13.45
CA LYS A 108 11.57 -14.16 -14.33
C LYS A 108 10.30 -14.94 -14.00
N MET A 109 10.05 -15.23 -12.72
CA MET A 109 8.86 -15.96 -12.28
C MET A 109 7.57 -15.19 -12.56
N LEU A 110 7.57 -13.88 -12.32
CA LEU A 110 6.38 -13.03 -12.50
C LEU A 110 6.21 -12.56 -13.96
N GLY A 111 7.27 -12.57 -14.76
CA GLY A 111 7.28 -12.09 -16.15
C GLY A 111 7.16 -10.57 -16.32
N VAL A 112 6.96 -9.84 -15.21
CA VAL A 112 6.87 -8.38 -15.11
C VAL A 112 7.58 -7.90 -13.86
N LYS A 113 7.85 -6.58 -13.77
CA LYS A 113 8.35 -6.00 -12.52
C LYS A 113 7.24 -6.06 -11.45
N PRO A 114 7.51 -6.62 -10.27
CA PRO A 114 6.61 -6.51 -9.12
C PRO A 114 6.53 -5.07 -8.57
N PRO A 115 5.35 -4.61 -8.11
CA PRO A 115 5.19 -3.26 -7.59
C PRO A 115 5.99 -3.09 -6.28
N GLN A 116 6.78 -2.02 -6.19
CA GLN A 116 7.61 -1.72 -5.01
C GLN A 116 7.06 -0.59 -4.14
N ASN A 117 6.11 0.19 -4.66
CA ASN A 117 5.56 1.33 -3.95
C ASN A 117 4.04 1.45 -4.15
N LEU A 118 3.37 2.27 -3.33
CA LEU A 118 1.93 2.51 -3.39
C LEU A 118 1.40 2.86 -4.79
N TRP A 119 2.13 3.68 -5.55
CA TRP A 119 1.70 4.15 -6.86
C TRP A 119 1.79 3.05 -7.91
N GLU A 120 2.87 2.28 -7.89
CA GLU A 120 3.01 1.08 -8.72
C GLU A 120 1.94 0.04 -8.37
N TYR A 121 1.66 -0.17 -7.08
CA TYR A 121 0.60 -1.08 -6.65
C TYR A 121 -0.78 -0.63 -7.13
N LYS A 122 -1.08 0.67 -7.03
CA LYS A 122 -2.31 1.26 -7.55
C LYS A 122 -2.41 1.12 -9.07
N ALA A 123 -1.32 1.30 -9.81
CA ALA A 123 -1.30 1.14 -11.26
C ALA A 123 -1.64 -0.30 -11.67
N VAL A 124 -1.04 -1.30 -11.00
CA VAL A 124 -1.30 -2.72 -11.26
C VAL A 124 -2.70 -3.14 -10.79
N GLN A 125 -3.15 -2.68 -9.62
CA GLN A 125 -4.39 -3.10 -8.99
C GLN A 125 -5.27 -1.89 -8.59
N PRO A 126 -5.82 -1.14 -9.54
CA PRO A 126 -6.55 0.10 -9.26
C PRO A 126 -7.84 -0.14 -8.48
N GLY A 127 -8.55 -1.23 -8.76
CA GLY A 127 -9.83 -1.55 -8.08
C GLY A 127 -9.61 -2.00 -6.65
N ARG A 128 -8.61 -2.85 -6.46
CA ARG A 128 -8.24 -3.37 -5.16
C ARG A 128 -7.68 -2.28 -4.25
N SER A 129 -6.78 -1.44 -4.76
CA SER A 129 -6.22 -0.32 -4.00
C SER A 129 -7.31 0.66 -3.55
N LEU A 130 -8.26 1.00 -4.43
CA LEU A 130 -9.40 1.85 -4.06
C LEU A 130 -10.31 1.16 -3.03
N PHE A 131 -10.66 -0.11 -3.25
CA PHE A 131 -11.45 -0.89 -2.31
C PHE A 131 -10.79 -0.94 -0.92
N LEU A 132 -9.51 -1.29 -0.84
CA LEU A 132 -8.77 -1.36 0.42
C LEU A 132 -8.71 -0.01 1.12
N LEU A 133 -8.46 1.09 0.39
CA LEU A 133 -8.42 2.43 0.95
C LEU A 133 -9.73 2.82 1.63
N TYR A 134 -10.87 2.53 1.00
CA TYR A 134 -12.19 2.83 1.58
C TYR A 134 -12.60 1.83 2.67
N ALA A 135 -12.35 0.54 2.47
CA ALA A 135 -12.75 -0.54 3.37
C ALA A 135 -11.93 -0.52 4.68
N LEU A 136 -10.61 -0.36 4.61
CA LEU A 136 -9.76 -0.23 5.81
C LEU A 136 -10.13 1.02 6.62
N LYS A 137 -10.54 2.10 5.96
CA LYS A 137 -11.03 3.30 6.63
C LYS A 137 -12.38 3.08 7.32
N SER A 138 -13.32 2.41 6.66
CA SER A 138 -14.70 2.29 7.13
C SER A 138 -14.90 1.17 8.15
N SER A 139 -14.19 0.06 7.96
CA SER A 139 -14.19 -1.10 8.82
C SER A 139 -12.86 -1.87 8.71
N PRO A 140 -11.83 -1.44 9.46
CA PRO A 140 -10.53 -2.10 9.43
C PRO A 140 -10.62 -3.58 9.84
N ARG A 141 -11.46 -3.91 10.84
CA ARG A 141 -11.65 -5.29 11.32
C ARG A 141 -12.21 -6.22 10.23
N LEU A 142 -13.28 -5.81 9.56
CA LEU A 142 -13.88 -6.63 8.50
C LEU A 142 -12.94 -6.75 7.29
N THR A 143 -12.20 -5.68 6.98
CA THR A 143 -11.26 -5.70 5.86
C THR A 143 -10.07 -6.60 6.14
N MET A 144 -9.50 -6.58 7.35
CA MET A 144 -8.43 -7.51 7.74
C MET A 144 -8.92 -8.96 7.78
N LEU A 145 -10.16 -9.20 8.22
CA LEU A 145 -10.78 -10.53 8.14
C LEU A 145 -10.96 -10.99 6.68
N TYR A 146 -11.39 -10.09 5.80
CA TYR A 146 -11.46 -10.36 4.36
C TYR A 146 -10.07 -10.71 3.80
N LEU A 147 -9.04 -9.95 4.15
CA LEU A 147 -7.66 -10.24 3.73
C LEU A 147 -7.21 -11.62 4.24
N TYR A 148 -7.47 -11.96 5.50
CA TYR A 148 -7.15 -13.28 6.05
C TYR A 148 -7.82 -14.43 5.28
N LEU A 149 -9.08 -14.25 4.84
CA LEU A 149 -9.85 -15.31 4.18
C LEU A 149 -9.61 -15.40 2.67
N SER A 150 -9.40 -14.27 2.00
CA SER A 150 -9.35 -14.19 0.53
C SER A 150 -7.96 -13.96 -0.03
N ASP A 151 -7.06 -13.31 0.71
CA ASP A 151 -5.68 -13.08 0.28
C ASP A 151 -4.71 -13.14 1.46
N TYR A 152 -4.58 -14.36 1.98
CA TYR A 152 -3.74 -14.65 3.12
C TYR A 152 -2.26 -14.44 2.80
N SER A 153 -1.75 -15.10 1.76
CA SER A 153 -0.33 -15.15 1.45
C SER A 153 0.23 -13.85 0.89
N ASP A 154 -0.49 -13.17 -0.01
CA ASP A 154 0.10 -12.04 -0.75
C ASP A 154 -0.09 -10.72 -0.02
N THR A 155 -1.14 -10.58 0.81
CA THR A 155 -1.44 -9.31 1.48
C THR A 155 -1.50 -9.41 3.00
N PHE A 156 -2.24 -10.38 3.56
CA PHE A 156 -2.41 -10.45 5.02
C PHE A 156 -1.12 -10.80 5.75
N LEU A 157 -0.38 -11.80 5.25
CA LEU A 157 0.84 -12.28 5.89
C LEU A 157 1.96 -11.21 5.91
N PRO A 158 2.28 -10.52 4.80
CA PRO A 158 3.21 -9.39 4.82
C PRO A 158 2.76 -8.27 5.75
N PHE A 159 1.45 -7.96 5.77
CA PHE A 159 0.89 -6.95 6.68
C PHE A 159 1.11 -7.32 8.15
N MET A 160 0.83 -8.57 8.52
CA MET A 160 1.05 -9.07 9.89
C MET A 160 2.52 -9.00 10.29
N HIS A 161 3.44 -9.40 9.42
CA HIS A 161 4.87 -9.35 9.73
C HIS A 161 5.44 -7.94 9.84
N THR A 162 4.84 -7.00 9.11
CA THR A 162 5.19 -5.58 9.18
C THR A 162 4.73 -5.00 10.51
N VAL A 163 3.45 -5.20 10.85
CA VAL A 163 2.83 -4.56 12.02
C VAL A 163 3.13 -5.27 13.35
N CYS A 164 3.52 -6.55 13.31
CA CYS A 164 3.88 -7.36 14.49
C CYS A 164 5.22 -8.07 14.24
N PRO A 165 6.37 -7.38 14.34
CA PRO A 165 7.68 -7.96 14.10
C PRO A 165 8.11 -8.96 15.20
N VAL A 166 8.97 -9.92 14.85
CA VAL A 166 9.65 -10.80 15.81
C VAL A 166 10.93 -10.09 16.31
N SER A 167 11.30 -10.24 17.59
CA SER A 167 12.40 -9.50 18.23
C SER A 167 13.77 -9.60 17.53
N GLU A 168 14.54 -8.52 17.66
CA GLU A 168 15.82 -8.19 17.01
C GLU A 168 16.91 -9.28 16.99
N ALA A 169 16.91 -10.21 17.95
CA ALA A 169 17.93 -11.26 18.06
C ALA A 169 17.90 -12.30 16.91
N GLN A 170 16.81 -12.36 16.14
CA GLN A 170 16.63 -13.28 15.00
C GLN A 170 16.73 -12.56 13.64
N GLU A 171 17.10 -11.28 13.59
CA GLU A 171 16.89 -10.43 12.41
C GLU A 171 17.80 -10.75 11.22
N LEU A 172 19.05 -11.15 11.42
CA LEU A 172 19.99 -11.31 10.29
C LEU A 172 19.68 -12.56 9.44
N GLU A 173 19.21 -13.64 10.07
CA GLU A 173 18.72 -14.84 9.35
C GLU A 173 17.29 -14.64 8.83
N ASP A 174 16.42 -13.95 9.57
CA ASP A 174 15.04 -13.69 9.14
C ASP A 174 14.93 -12.61 8.05
N VAL A 175 15.89 -11.70 7.84
CA VAL A 175 15.86 -10.77 6.70
C VAL A 175 16.04 -11.51 5.37
N ILE A 176 16.88 -12.55 5.36
CA ILE A 176 17.07 -13.42 4.18
C ILE A 176 15.87 -14.36 4.00
N ALA A 177 15.23 -14.82 5.08
CA ALA A 177 14.01 -15.63 5.02
C ALA A 177 12.73 -14.83 4.70
N LYS A 178 12.58 -13.60 5.22
CA LYS A 178 11.49 -12.65 4.91
C LYS A 178 11.47 -12.26 3.43
N LEU A 179 12.62 -12.30 2.76
CA LEU A 179 12.71 -12.05 1.32
C LEU A 179 12.24 -13.24 0.46
N HIS A 180 11.99 -14.42 1.03
CA HIS A 180 11.77 -15.62 0.24
C HIS A 180 10.75 -16.63 0.75
N ASP A 181 10.17 -16.50 1.94
CA ASP A 181 9.22 -17.52 2.39
C ASP A 181 8.05 -17.02 3.23
N HIS A 182 6.90 -17.67 2.99
CA HIS A 182 5.64 -17.55 3.71
C HIS A 182 5.77 -18.13 5.12
N LYS A 183 6.74 -17.67 5.90
CA LYS A 183 6.98 -18.16 7.25
C LYS A 183 5.74 -17.86 8.08
N GLU A 184 5.07 -18.91 8.54
CA GLU A 184 3.85 -18.73 9.31
C GLU A 184 4.10 -17.87 10.56
N PRO A 185 3.13 -17.03 10.96
CA PRO A 185 3.33 -16.14 12.09
C PRO A 185 3.48 -16.92 13.39
N VAL A 186 4.45 -16.53 14.19
CA VAL A 186 4.66 -17.10 15.53
C VAL A 186 3.46 -16.74 16.42
N TRP A 187 3.11 -17.61 17.37
CA TRP A 187 2.02 -17.36 18.32
C TRP A 187 2.08 -16.00 19.03
N LYS A 188 3.30 -15.49 19.29
CA LYS A 188 3.51 -14.14 19.84
C LYS A 188 2.96 -13.04 18.91
N GLN A 189 3.24 -13.14 17.60
CA GLN A 189 2.73 -12.21 16.58
C GLN A 189 1.21 -12.29 16.50
N TRP A 190 0.65 -13.51 16.50
CA TRP A 190 -0.81 -13.70 16.54
C TRP A 190 -1.47 -13.05 17.74
N ARG A 191 -0.91 -13.24 18.94
CA ARG A 191 -1.44 -12.64 20.16
C ARG A 191 -1.43 -11.11 20.10
N GLU A 192 -0.31 -10.52 19.68
CA GLU A 192 -0.19 -9.07 19.54
C GLU A 192 -1.18 -8.52 18.49
N PHE A 193 -1.23 -9.18 17.33
CA PHE A 193 -2.15 -8.83 16.27
C PHE A 193 -3.61 -8.91 16.73
N LEU A 194 -4.03 -9.98 17.41
CA LEU A 194 -5.41 -10.16 17.89
C LEU A 194 -5.81 -9.08 18.90
N VAL A 195 -4.91 -8.68 19.80
CA VAL A 195 -5.16 -7.60 20.76
C VAL A 195 -5.36 -6.27 20.02
N LYS A 196 -4.45 -5.93 19.09
CA LYS A 196 -4.55 -4.70 18.28
C LYS A 196 -5.79 -4.74 17.38
N PHE A 197 -6.08 -5.87 16.74
CA PHE A 197 -7.26 -6.08 15.89
C PHE A 197 -8.58 -5.86 16.66
N ALA A 198 -8.67 -6.37 17.88
CA ALA A 198 -9.87 -6.23 18.70
C ALA A 198 -10.08 -4.77 19.17
N PHE A 199 -9.06 -4.19 19.81
CA PHE A 199 -9.20 -2.95 20.56
C PHE A 199 -8.74 -1.70 19.80
N LEU A 200 -7.74 -1.82 18.93
CA LEU A 200 -7.05 -0.69 18.29
C LEU A 200 -6.81 -0.96 16.78
N PRO A 201 -7.85 -1.24 15.99
CA PRO A 201 -7.65 -1.69 14.61
C PRO A 201 -7.05 -0.59 13.71
N TYR A 202 -7.29 0.68 14.00
CA TYR A 202 -6.66 1.80 13.28
C TYR A 202 -5.19 2.01 13.68
N GLN A 203 -4.76 1.54 14.85
CA GLN A 203 -3.33 1.57 15.22
C GLN A 203 -2.52 0.67 14.28
N LEU A 204 -3.07 -0.48 13.88
CA LEU A 204 -2.42 -1.37 12.90
C LEU A 204 -2.16 -0.65 11.56
N LEU A 205 -3.09 0.21 11.12
CA LEU A 205 -2.90 1.03 9.91
C LEU A 205 -1.80 2.08 10.11
N ALA A 206 -1.75 2.71 11.29
CA ALA A 206 -0.74 3.72 11.61
C ALA A 206 0.67 3.12 11.66
N GLU A 207 0.83 1.95 12.28
CA GLU A 207 2.10 1.21 12.33
C GLU A 207 2.55 0.77 10.93
N PHE A 208 1.64 0.22 10.12
CA PHE A 208 1.95 -0.10 8.73
C PHE A 208 2.40 1.13 7.92
N ALA A 209 1.71 2.27 8.09
CA ALA A 209 2.07 3.51 7.41
C ALA A 209 3.39 4.10 7.93
N TRP A 210 3.74 3.85 9.20
CA TRP A 210 4.99 4.27 9.82
C TRP A 210 6.19 3.60 9.15
N ASP A 211 6.13 2.29 8.91
CA ASP A 211 7.22 1.56 8.22
C ASP A 211 7.43 2.05 6.78
N TRP A 212 6.40 2.64 6.18
CA TRP A 212 6.45 3.19 4.82
C TRP A 212 6.92 4.66 4.76
N LEU A 213 7.28 5.27 5.89
CA LEU A 213 7.63 6.70 5.94
C LEU A 213 8.92 7.04 5.16
N GLU A 214 9.83 6.09 5.01
CA GLU A 214 11.04 6.23 4.18
C GLU A 214 10.72 6.30 2.69
N ILE A 215 9.72 5.53 2.25
CA ILE A 215 9.30 5.46 0.84
C ILE A 215 8.36 6.62 0.50
N HIS A 216 7.36 6.88 1.35
CA HIS A 216 6.28 7.85 1.12
C HIS A 216 6.08 8.83 2.28
N TYR A 217 7.08 9.69 2.50
CA TYR A 217 7.12 10.65 3.61
C TYR A 217 5.81 11.42 3.89
N TRP A 218 5.18 11.99 2.86
CA TRP A 218 3.95 12.78 3.03
C TRP A 218 2.71 11.89 3.13
N THR A 219 2.53 10.95 2.22
CA THR A 219 1.36 10.06 2.19
C THR A 219 1.22 9.25 3.48
N SER A 220 2.33 8.71 3.99
CA SER A 220 2.34 7.98 5.27
C SER A 220 1.86 8.86 6.43
N ARG A 221 2.30 10.13 6.51
CA ARG A 221 1.80 11.04 7.56
C ARG A 221 0.31 11.33 7.46
N PHE A 222 -0.21 11.54 6.25
CA PHE A 222 -1.66 11.71 6.07
C PHE A 222 -2.43 10.49 6.56
N ILE A 223 -1.95 9.28 6.25
CA ILE A 223 -2.56 8.02 6.71
C ILE A 223 -2.47 7.89 8.23
N ILE A 224 -1.31 8.16 8.84
CA ILE A 224 -1.10 8.10 10.29
C ILE A 224 -2.04 9.07 11.02
N VAL A 225 -2.10 10.33 10.58
CA VAL A 225 -3.00 11.33 11.18
C VAL A 225 -4.46 10.90 11.03
N ASN A 226 -4.85 10.40 9.86
CA ASN A 226 -6.20 9.89 9.63
C ASN A 226 -6.55 8.74 10.59
N ALA A 227 -5.63 7.79 10.76
CA ALA A 227 -5.79 6.64 11.62
C ALA A 227 -5.93 7.07 13.10
N MET A 228 -5.11 8.02 13.56
CA MET A 228 -5.23 8.59 14.91
C MET A 228 -6.60 9.26 15.13
N LEU A 229 -7.09 10.04 14.17
CA LEU A 229 -8.40 10.69 14.25
C LEU A 229 -9.53 9.65 14.31
N LEU A 230 -9.45 8.59 13.50
CA LEU A 230 -10.42 7.50 13.51
C LEU A 230 -10.41 6.71 14.83
N SER A 231 -9.24 6.47 15.42
CA SER A 231 -9.11 5.88 16.76
C SER A 231 -9.83 6.73 17.82
N VAL A 232 -9.67 8.06 17.78
CA VAL A 232 -10.34 8.99 18.70
C VAL A 232 -11.87 8.94 18.51
N LEU A 233 -12.36 8.93 17.27
CA LEU A 233 -13.79 8.83 16.98
C LEU A 233 -14.39 7.48 17.43
N GLU A 234 -13.64 6.39 17.27
CA GLU A 234 -14.06 5.07 17.77
C GLU A 234 -14.12 5.04 19.29
N LEU A 235 -13.15 5.65 19.98
CA LEU A 235 -13.14 5.80 21.42
C LEU A 235 -14.37 6.58 21.92
N PHE A 236 -14.70 7.72 21.31
CA PHE A 236 -15.92 8.46 21.66
C PHE A 236 -17.20 7.67 21.41
N SER A 237 -17.25 6.94 20.29
CA SER A 237 -18.40 6.09 19.95
C SER A 237 -18.60 4.98 20.98
N PHE A 238 -17.52 4.34 21.41
CA PHE A 238 -17.54 3.32 22.46
C PHE A 238 -17.91 3.91 23.83
N TRP A 239 -17.30 5.03 24.21
CA TRP A 239 -17.58 5.73 25.46
C TRP A 239 -19.06 6.10 25.58
N ARG A 240 -19.67 6.59 24.49
CA ARG A 240 -21.10 6.92 24.44
C ARG A 240 -21.99 5.68 24.62
N LEU A 241 -21.64 4.58 23.96
CA LEU A 241 -22.36 3.31 24.10
C LEU A 241 -22.30 2.78 25.54
N TRP A 242 -21.11 2.87 26.14
CA TRP A 242 -20.88 2.49 27.53
C TRP A 242 -21.65 3.36 28.52
N SER A 243 -21.53 4.68 28.41
CA SER A 243 -22.20 5.67 29.26
C SER A 243 -23.72 5.52 29.23
N ARG A 244 -24.30 5.24 28.07
CA ARG A 244 -25.76 5.04 27.90
C ARG A 244 -26.24 3.62 28.21
N ARG A 245 -25.34 2.72 28.64
CA ARG A 245 -25.62 1.28 28.88
C ARG A 245 -26.30 0.58 27.69
N GLU A 246 -26.02 1.04 26.47
CA GLU A 246 -26.58 0.48 25.24
C GLU A 246 -25.75 -0.70 24.68
N LEU A 247 -24.88 -1.31 25.49
CA LEU A 247 -24.01 -2.42 25.06
C LEU A 247 -24.79 -3.59 24.45
N LYS A 248 -26.03 -3.84 24.90
CA LYS A 248 -26.90 -4.88 24.34
C LYS A 248 -27.24 -4.66 22.85
N ARG A 249 -27.09 -3.43 22.33
CA ARG A 249 -27.32 -3.09 20.90
C ARG A 249 -26.09 -3.32 20.02
N ILE A 250 -24.93 -3.63 20.60
CA ILE A 250 -23.68 -3.82 19.86
C ILE A 250 -23.80 -4.94 18.80
N PRO A 251 -24.31 -6.14 19.13
CA PRO A 251 -24.41 -7.23 18.14
C PRO A 251 -25.25 -6.84 16.93
N TYR A 252 -26.39 -6.18 17.16
CA TYR A 252 -27.27 -5.70 16.09
C TYR A 252 -26.58 -4.64 15.22
N ARG A 253 -25.88 -3.67 15.83
CA ARG A 253 -25.11 -2.67 15.08
C ARG A 253 -23.99 -3.31 14.28
N MET A 254 -23.23 -4.24 14.85
CA MET A 254 -22.16 -4.96 14.15
C MET A 254 -22.70 -5.74 12.95
N TRP A 255 -23.83 -6.43 13.11
CA TRP A 255 -24.49 -7.16 12.03
C TRP A 255 -24.97 -6.23 10.91
N SER A 256 -25.58 -5.10 11.25
CA SER A 256 -25.97 -4.07 10.29
C SER A 256 -24.76 -3.48 9.55
N HIS A 257 -23.66 -3.22 10.26
CA HIS A 257 -22.41 -2.74 9.69
C HIS A 257 -21.80 -3.76 8.72
N PHE A 258 -21.80 -5.05 9.08
CA PHE A 258 -21.36 -6.12 8.21
C PHE A 258 -22.12 -6.12 6.89
N TRP A 259 -23.46 -6.12 6.93
CA TRP A 259 -24.28 -6.06 5.71
C TRP A 259 -24.04 -4.81 4.87
N LYS A 260 -23.86 -3.65 5.51
CA LYS A 260 -23.54 -2.41 4.81
C LYS A 260 -22.19 -2.51 4.09
N MET A 261 -21.17 -3.06 4.73
CA MET A 261 -19.85 -3.22 4.11
C MET A 261 -19.88 -4.26 2.98
N SER A 262 -20.55 -5.38 3.19
CA SER A 262 -20.70 -6.42 2.17
C SER A 262 -21.43 -5.91 0.93
N THR A 263 -22.53 -5.16 1.11
CA THR A 263 -23.25 -4.56 -0.03
C THR A 263 -22.41 -3.50 -0.75
N GLN A 264 -21.68 -2.65 -0.02
CA GLN A 264 -20.77 -1.68 -0.64
C GLN A 264 -19.63 -2.35 -1.42
N GLY A 265 -19.00 -3.39 -0.87
CA GLY A 265 -17.95 -4.15 -1.54
C GLY A 265 -18.46 -4.86 -2.80
N PHE A 266 -19.65 -5.45 -2.72
CA PHE A 266 -20.30 -6.10 -3.86
C PHE A 266 -20.65 -5.12 -4.98
N LEU A 267 -21.24 -3.96 -4.64
CA LEU A 267 -21.53 -2.90 -5.61
C LEU A 267 -20.23 -2.41 -6.26
N MET A 268 -19.18 -2.21 -5.47
CA MET A 268 -17.88 -1.83 -5.99
C MET A 268 -17.36 -2.85 -7.01
N ALA A 269 -17.44 -4.15 -6.70
CA ALA A 269 -17.00 -5.20 -7.61
C ALA A 269 -17.79 -5.23 -8.94
N ILE A 270 -19.11 -4.97 -8.89
CA ILE A 270 -19.97 -4.93 -10.09
C ILE A 270 -19.71 -3.68 -10.93
N PHE A 271 -19.64 -2.52 -10.29
CA PHE A 271 -19.55 -1.25 -11.01
C PHE A 271 -18.12 -0.88 -11.40
N TRP A 272 -17.10 -1.47 -10.76
CA TRP A 272 -15.70 -1.19 -11.04
C TRP A 272 -15.32 -1.17 -12.53
N PRO A 273 -15.73 -2.16 -13.37
CA PRO A 273 -15.35 -2.19 -14.78
C PRO A 273 -15.94 -1.03 -15.61
N VAL A 274 -16.99 -0.37 -15.10
CA VAL A 274 -17.71 0.71 -15.79
C VAL A 274 -17.19 2.08 -15.39
N ILE A 275 -16.54 2.21 -14.22
CA ILE A 275 -16.09 3.50 -13.72
C ILE A 275 -14.86 3.97 -14.52
N PRO A 276 -14.88 5.19 -15.10
CA PRO A 276 -13.73 5.72 -15.83
C PRO A 276 -12.48 5.81 -14.92
N HIS A 277 -11.32 5.45 -15.45
CA HIS A 277 -10.05 5.50 -14.71
C HIS A 277 -9.78 6.86 -14.05
N PHE A 278 -10.11 7.95 -14.74
CA PHE A 278 -10.00 9.31 -14.20
C PHE A 278 -10.85 9.50 -12.93
N ALA A 279 -12.09 9.02 -12.92
CA ALA A 279 -12.96 9.11 -11.76
C ALA A 279 -12.43 8.28 -10.58
N CYS A 280 -11.90 7.08 -10.86
CA CYS A 280 -11.24 6.26 -9.84
C CYS A 280 -10.02 6.95 -9.23
N ASN A 281 -9.18 7.59 -10.06
CA ASN A 281 -8.04 8.37 -9.59
C ASN A 281 -8.49 9.53 -8.69
N CYS A 282 -9.49 10.30 -9.12
CA CYS A 282 -10.05 11.39 -8.31
C CYS A 282 -10.58 10.87 -6.95
N LEU A 283 -11.32 9.77 -6.93
CA LEU A 283 -11.81 9.15 -5.69
C LEU A 283 -10.66 8.66 -4.80
N PHE A 284 -9.62 8.07 -5.39
CA PHE A 284 -8.44 7.60 -4.68
C PHE A 284 -7.73 8.76 -3.96
N TYR A 285 -7.37 9.82 -4.68
CA TYR A 285 -6.67 10.98 -4.10
C TYR A 285 -7.56 11.76 -3.13
N TRP A 286 -8.86 11.85 -3.41
CA TRP A 286 -9.83 12.41 -2.46
C TRP A 286 -9.78 11.66 -1.14
N ALA A 287 -9.92 10.34 -1.19
CA ALA A 287 -9.91 9.50 -0.01
C ALA A 287 -8.56 9.51 0.72
N LEU A 288 -7.45 9.66 -0.01
CA LEU A 288 -6.13 9.67 0.60
C LEU A 288 -5.84 10.99 1.35
N TYR A 289 -6.14 12.14 0.73
CA TYR A 289 -5.68 13.44 1.23
C TYR A 289 -6.76 14.29 1.91
N PHE A 290 -8.04 14.13 1.57
CA PHE A 290 -9.12 14.96 2.15
C PHE A 290 -9.81 14.29 3.33
N ASN A 291 -9.75 12.96 3.46
CA ASN A 291 -10.31 12.25 4.59
C ASN A 291 -9.78 12.70 5.97
N PRO A 292 -8.47 12.94 6.17
CA PRO A 292 -7.96 13.45 7.43
C PRO A 292 -8.61 14.80 7.79
N ILE A 293 -8.77 15.70 6.82
CA ILE A 293 -9.38 17.02 7.01
C ILE A 293 -10.83 16.89 7.46
N ILE A 294 -11.60 16.02 6.80
CA ILE A 294 -12.99 15.74 7.18
C ILE A 294 -13.06 15.15 8.59
N ASN A 295 -12.16 14.23 8.93
CA ASN A 295 -12.14 13.58 10.23
C ASN A 295 -11.72 14.54 11.36
N ILE A 296 -10.89 15.55 11.09
CA ILE A 296 -10.59 16.63 12.05
C ILE A 296 -11.87 17.37 12.43
N ASP A 297 -12.68 17.78 11.45
CA ASP A 297 -13.96 18.47 11.69
C ASP A 297 -14.93 17.59 12.51
N LEU A 298 -14.99 16.29 12.20
CA LEU A 298 -15.80 15.34 12.97
C LEU A 298 -15.33 15.21 14.42
N VAL A 299 -14.01 15.11 14.66
CA VAL A 299 -13.46 15.05 16.02
C VAL A 299 -13.77 16.34 16.78
N VAL A 300 -13.57 17.51 16.16
CA VAL A 300 -13.88 18.80 16.80
C VAL A 300 -15.36 18.91 17.18
N LYS A 301 -16.27 18.45 16.31
CA LYS A 301 -17.71 18.42 16.59
C LYS A 301 -18.06 17.48 17.74
N GLU A 302 -17.38 16.36 17.84
CA GLU A 302 -17.59 15.36 18.89
C GLU A 302 -17.03 15.82 20.24
N VAL A 303 -15.89 16.52 20.26
CA VAL A 303 -15.29 17.12 21.47
C VAL A 303 -16.14 18.27 22.04
N ARG A 304 -16.84 19.02 21.18
CA ARG A 304 -17.70 20.13 21.60
C ARG A 304 -19.08 19.70 22.15
N ARG A 305 -19.43 18.42 22.02
CA ARG A 305 -20.73 17.87 22.43
C ARG A 305 -20.71 17.37 23.87
#